data_AF-A0A8X6S6J1-F1
#
_entry.id   AF-A0A8X6S6J1-F1
#
_cell.length_a   1.000
_cell.length_b   1.000
_cell.length_c   1.000
_cell.angle_alpha   90.00
_cell.angle_beta   90.00
_cell.angle_gamma   90.00
#
_symmetry.space_group_name_H-M   'P 1'
#
loop_
_entity.id
_entity.type
_entity.pdbx_description
1 polymer ?
#
loop_
_entity_poly.entity_id
_entity_poly.type
_entity_poly.pdbx_seq_one_letter_code
_entity_poly.pdbx_strand_id
1 'polypeptide(L)'
;MFEEPQWFSLMETLVRIFQRSLSHRSVRYTSYIGDSSHLLLHPIRMEKISQFQKLNVLDMFKKEWELLRKLKQMSSKLSDGKFGGKGRLTDRMIDLITTYYGNAIRQNKTCLSDMRKAVWAVSFHIRSNDEEPLHSFCPVGPNSWCKYQSQVVEGSVEILDTVTNCQLQ
;
A
#
# COMPACT_ATOMS: atom_id res chain seq x y z
N MET A 1 -23.93 -3.41 -32.14
CA MET A 1 -23.01 -4.44 -31.61
C MET A 1 -22.65 -3.97 -30.22
N PHE A 2 -23.26 -4.55 -29.18
CA PHE A 2 -23.04 -4.10 -27.81
C PHE A 2 -21.71 -4.68 -27.34
N GLU A 3 -20.72 -3.81 -27.08
CA GLU A 3 -19.49 -4.22 -26.43
C GLU A 3 -19.83 -4.77 -25.04
N GLU A 4 -19.38 -6.00 -24.79
CA GLU A 4 -19.60 -6.65 -23.51
C GLU A 4 -18.80 -5.87 -22.45
N PRO A 5 -19.43 -5.42 -21.35
CA PRO A 5 -18.75 -4.59 -20.40
C PRO A 5 -17.53 -5.30 -19.80
N GLN A 6 -16.39 -4.62 -19.76
CA GLN A 6 -15.11 -5.16 -19.29
C GLN A 6 -15.17 -5.84 -17.91
N TRP A 7 -16.14 -5.45 -17.06
CA TRP A 7 -16.37 -6.05 -15.75
C TRP A 7 -16.92 -7.48 -15.80
N PHE A 8 -17.61 -7.87 -16.87
CA PHE A 8 -18.17 -9.22 -17.04
C PHE A 8 -17.04 -10.27 -17.12
N SER A 9 -16.00 -9.98 -17.90
CA SER A 9 -14.79 -10.80 -18.02
C SER A 9 -14.04 -10.98 -16.69
N LEU A 10 -13.99 -9.93 -15.86
CA LEU A 10 -13.38 -10.01 -14.52
C LEU A 10 -14.18 -10.92 -13.58
N MET A 11 -15.52 -10.91 -13.66
CA MET A 11 -16.36 -11.83 -12.88
C MET A 11 -16.13 -13.28 -13.29
N GLU A 12 -16.11 -13.56 -14.59
CA GLU A 12 -15.85 -14.91 -15.10
C GLU A 12 -14.48 -15.43 -14.64
N THR A 13 -13.46 -14.58 -14.69
CA THR A 13 -12.11 -14.93 -14.26
C THR A 13 -12.09 -15.36 -12.79
N LEU A 14 -12.81 -14.66 -11.91
CA LEU A 14 -12.89 -15.01 -10.49
C LEU A 14 -13.61 -16.32 -10.24
N VAL A 15 -14.74 -16.55 -10.92
CA VAL A 15 -15.47 -17.82 -10.85
C VAL A 15 -14.57 -18.97 -11.30
N ARG A 16 -13.82 -18.80 -12.40
CA ARG A 16 -12.86 -19.80 -12.91
C ARG A 16 -11.76 -20.11 -11.90
N ILE A 17 -11.17 -19.10 -11.24
CA ILE A 17 -10.14 -19.31 -10.22
C ILE A 17 -10.70 -20.14 -9.06
N PHE A 18 -11.92 -19.86 -8.61
CA PHE A 18 -12.51 -20.54 -7.46
C PHE A 18 -12.92 -21.98 -7.80
N GLN A 19 -13.51 -22.21 -8.97
CA GLN A 19 -13.81 -23.55 -9.47
C GLN A 19 -12.54 -24.39 -9.66
N ARG A 20 -11.46 -23.77 -10.14
CA ARG A 20 -10.15 -24.43 -10.28
C ARG A 20 -9.58 -24.87 -8.93
N SER A 21 -9.70 -24.04 -7.90
CA SER A 21 -9.23 -24.39 -6.55
C SER A 21 -9.99 -25.59 -5.96
N LEU A 22 -11.30 -25.63 -6.14
CA LEU A 22 -12.13 -26.76 -5.69
C LEU A 22 -11.79 -28.06 -6.43
N SER A 23 -11.64 -27.99 -7.75
CA SER A 23 -11.37 -29.18 -8.59
C SER A 23 -9.95 -29.73 -8.43
N HIS A 24 -8.94 -28.86 -8.37
CA HIS A 24 -7.54 -29.31 -8.35
C HIS A 24 -6.96 -29.48 -6.95
N ARG A 25 -7.46 -28.73 -5.96
CA ARG A 25 -6.87 -28.68 -4.62
C ARG A 25 -7.86 -29.05 -3.52
N SER A 26 -9.14 -29.22 -3.85
CA SER A 26 -10.22 -29.44 -2.87
C SER A 26 -10.29 -28.35 -1.79
N VAL A 27 -9.85 -27.12 -2.11
CA VAL A 27 -9.86 -25.96 -1.21
C VAL A 27 -10.95 -24.99 -1.65
N ARG A 28 -11.66 -24.40 -0.67
CA ARG A 28 -12.68 -23.36 -0.90
C ARG A 28 -12.21 -22.02 -0.33
N TYR A 29 -12.28 -20.97 -1.14
CA TYR A 29 -12.12 -19.61 -0.65
C TYR A 29 -13.36 -19.17 0.13
N THR A 30 -13.15 -18.67 1.35
CA THR A 30 -14.21 -18.13 2.22
C THR A 30 -14.38 -16.63 2.07
N SER A 31 -13.35 -15.94 1.55
CA SER A 31 -13.31 -14.50 1.38
C SER A 31 -12.50 -14.12 0.14
N TYR A 32 -12.86 -13.01 -0.48
CA TYR A 32 -12.17 -12.43 -1.63
C TYR A 32 -11.77 -10.98 -1.33
N ILE A 33 -10.56 -10.61 -1.72
CA ILE A 33 -10.02 -9.25 -1.59
C ILE A 33 -9.67 -8.77 -3.00
N GLY A 34 -10.30 -7.68 -3.44
CA GLY A 34 -10.03 -7.08 -4.73
C GLY A 34 -10.65 -5.69 -4.87
N ASP A 35 -10.11 -4.91 -5.80
CA ASP A 35 -10.46 -3.49 -5.98
C ASP A 35 -11.75 -3.27 -6.80
N SER A 36 -12.33 -4.35 -7.33
CA SER A 36 -13.54 -4.28 -8.15
C SER A 36 -14.76 -3.90 -7.30
N SER A 37 -15.23 -2.66 -7.49
CA SER A 37 -16.51 -2.16 -6.99
C SER A 37 -17.70 -2.98 -7.48
N HIS A 38 -17.56 -3.61 -8.64
CA HIS A 38 -18.65 -4.28 -9.37
C HIS A 38 -18.96 -5.69 -8.83
N LEU A 39 -18.04 -6.32 -8.10
CA LEU A 39 -18.29 -7.62 -7.44
C LEU A 39 -19.32 -7.56 -6.31
N LEU A 40 -19.52 -6.38 -5.71
CA LEU A 40 -20.49 -6.18 -4.62
C LEU A 40 -21.94 -6.11 -5.13
N LEU A 41 -22.13 -5.78 -6.42
CA LEU A 41 -23.45 -5.45 -6.98
C LEU A 41 -24.20 -6.68 -7.49
N HIS A 42 -23.51 -7.81 -7.68
CA HIS A 42 -24.15 -9.06 -8.01
C HIS A 42 -23.96 -10.08 -6.87
N PRO A 43 -25.04 -10.52 -6.21
CA PRO A 43 -25.02 -11.75 -5.44
C PRO A 43 -24.91 -12.90 -6.45
N ILE A 44 -23.70 -13.12 -6.96
CA ILE A 44 -23.44 -14.26 -7.82
C ILE A 44 -23.72 -15.50 -6.97
N ARG A 45 -24.42 -16.43 -7.61
CA ARG A 45 -24.77 -17.85 -7.33
C ARG A 45 -23.64 -18.71 -6.74
N MET A 46 -22.89 -18.18 -5.78
CA MET A 46 -21.81 -18.82 -5.04
C MET A 46 -22.34 -19.05 -3.63
N GLU A 47 -23.31 -19.97 -3.49
CA GLU A 47 -24.08 -20.27 -2.26
C GLU A 47 -23.24 -20.51 -0.99
N LYS A 48 -21.90 -20.52 -1.07
CA LYS A 48 -21.00 -20.89 0.03
C LYS A 48 -19.84 -19.92 0.30
N ILE A 49 -19.80 -18.73 -0.32
CA ILE A 49 -18.84 -17.69 0.10
C ILE A 49 -19.52 -16.84 1.16
N SER A 50 -19.10 -17.02 2.40
CA SER A 50 -19.76 -16.43 3.56
C SER A 50 -19.56 -14.93 3.66
N GLN A 51 -18.46 -14.37 3.14
CA GLN A 51 -18.14 -12.95 3.30
C GLN A 51 -17.39 -12.40 2.09
N PHE A 52 -18.04 -11.50 1.34
CA PHE A 52 -17.35 -10.63 0.41
C PHE A 52 -16.92 -9.35 1.15
N GLN A 53 -15.61 -9.16 1.37
CA GLN A 53 -15.11 -7.95 2.01
C GLN A 53 -14.28 -7.16 1.00
N LYS A 54 -14.85 -6.07 0.48
CA LYS A 54 -14.06 -5.06 -0.24
C LYS A 54 -13.14 -4.39 0.79
N LEU A 55 -11.92 -4.88 0.90
CA LEU A 55 -10.85 -4.17 1.60
C LEU A 55 -10.12 -3.36 0.54
N ASN A 56 -10.16 -2.04 0.67
CA ASN A 56 -9.22 -1.23 -0.11
C ASN A 56 -7.80 -1.51 0.43
N VAL A 57 -6.79 -1.27 -0.40
CA VAL A 57 -5.37 -1.50 -0.04
C VAL A 57 -5.00 -0.78 1.26
N LEU A 58 -5.59 0.39 1.52
CA LEU A 58 -5.35 1.16 2.74
C LEU A 58 -5.89 0.49 4.00
N ASP A 59 -7.04 -0.18 3.92
CA ASP A 59 -7.67 -0.90 5.03
C ASP A 59 -6.93 -2.20 5.35
N MET A 60 -6.29 -2.82 4.36
CA MET A 60 -5.33 -3.90 4.59
C MET A 60 -4.13 -3.42 5.40
N PHE A 61 -3.51 -2.31 5.01
CA PHE A 61 -2.39 -1.73 5.76
C PHE A 61 -2.79 -1.34 7.19
N LYS A 62 -3.98 -0.76 7.39
CA LYS A 62 -4.48 -0.47 8.76
C LYS A 62 -4.56 -1.72 9.63
N LYS A 63 -5.11 -2.83 9.11
CA LYS A 63 -5.21 -4.10 9.85
C LYS A 63 -3.83 -4.65 10.21
N GLU A 64 -2.86 -4.54 9.30
CA GLU A 64 -1.48 -4.98 9.54
C GLU A 64 -0.79 -4.12 10.62
N TRP A 65 -1.00 -2.81 10.61
CA TRP A 65 -0.49 -1.91 11.64
C TRP A 65 -1.14 -2.11 13.01
N GLU A 66 -2.44 -2.41 13.07
CA GLU A 66 -3.11 -2.82 14.31
C GLU A 66 -2.55 -4.12 14.87
N LEU A 67 -2.21 -5.09 14.02
CA LEU A 67 -1.55 -6.32 14.43
C LEU A 67 -0.18 -6.02 15.05
N LEU A 68 0.62 -5.14 14.45
CA LEU A 68 1.91 -4.72 15.02
C LEU A 68 1.74 -4.07 16.40
N ARG A 69 0.69 -3.25 16.60
CA ARG A 69 0.39 -2.67 17.92
C ARG A 69 0.03 -3.74 18.95
N LYS A 70 -0.77 -4.73 18.56
CA LYS A 70 -1.11 -5.87 19.43
C LYS A 70 0.13 -6.70 19.77
N LEU A 71 0.99 -6.99 18.78
CA LEU A 71 2.24 -7.71 19.00
C LEU A 71 3.17 -6.95 19.95
N LYS A 72 3.27 -5.63 19.80
CA LYS A 72 4.02 -4.77 20.73
C LYS A 72 3.48 -4.85 22.16
N GLN A 73 2.16 -4.91 22.34
CA GLN A 73 1.52 -5.03 23.66
C GLN A 73 1.69 -6.43 24.28
N MET A 74 1.74 -7.47 23.45
CA MET A 74 1.87 -8.87 23.89
C MET A 74 3.33 -9.32 24.06
N SER A 75 4.29 -8.67 23.38
CA SER A 75 5.70 -8.97 23.58
C SER A 75 6.10 -8.70 25.03
N SER A 76 6.98 -9.52 25.60
CA SER A 76 7.67 -9.21 26.85
C SER A 76 8.71 -8.12 26.60
N LYS A 77 9.17 -7.44 27.66
CA LYS A 77 10.21 -6.41 27.56
C LYS A 77 11.37 -6.99 26.75
N LEU A 78 11.92 -6.21 25.81
CA LEU A 78 13.16 -6.60 25.14
C LEU A 78 14.26 -6.84 26.19
N SER A 79 15.37 -7.45 25.78
CA SER A 79 16.52 -7.75 26.67
C SER A 79 17.02 -6.55 27.49
N ASP A 80 16.74 -5.33 27.03
CA ASP A 80 17.05 -4.05 27.66
C ASP A 80 15.96 -3.51 28.63
N GLY A 81 14.89 -4.26 28.86
CA GLY A 81 13.81 -3.90 29.77
C GLY A 81 12.82 -2.85 29.23
N LYS A 82 12.93 -2.41 27.96
CA LYS A 82 12.12 -1.31 27.39
C LYS A 82 11.34 -1.73 26.14
N PHE A 83 10.13 -1.20 26.00
CA PHE A 83 9.26 -1.40 24.83
C PHE A 83 9.30 -0.26 23.81
N GLY A 84 9.98 0.84 24.13
CA GLY A 84 9.99 2.06 23.33
C GLY A 84 11.23 2.90 23.55
N GLY A 85 11.29 4.05 22.88
CA GLY A 85 12.41 5.00 22.95
C GLY A 85 12.95 5.37 21.57
N LYS A 86 13.95 6.27 21.56
CA LYS A 86 14.65 6.70 20.36
C LYS A 86 15.23 5.49 19.61
N GLY A 87 15.01 5.41 18.30
CA GLY A 87 15.48 4.30 17.47
C GLY A 87 14.63 3.02 17.51
N ARG A 88 13.47 3.02 18.17
CA ARG A 88 12.53 1.88 18.20
C ARG A 88 11.21 2.19 17.50
N LEU A 89 10.46 1.13 17.18
CA LEU A 89 9.10 1.24 16.64
C LEU A 89 8.15 1.84 17.69
N THR A 90 7.89 3.14 17.58
CA THR A 90 6.94 3.86 18.42
C THR A 90 5.58 3.96 17.75
N ASP A 91 4.51 4.18 18.53
CA ASP A 91 3.17 4.40 17.95
C ASP A 91 3.17 5.59 16.99
N ARG A 92 3.91 6.65 17.34
CA ARG A 92 4.14 7.80 16.47
C ARG A 92 4.81 7.43 15.14
N MET A 93 5.77 6.51 15.16
CA MET A 93 6.40 6.02 13.93
C MET A 93 5.39 5.24 13.09
N ILE A 94 4.59 4.37 13.70
CA ILE A 94 3.52 3.64 12.99
C ILE A 94 2.52 4.62 12.37
N ASP A 95 2.08 5.65 13.09
CA ASP A 95 1.17 6.69 12.59
C ASP A 95 1.77 7.45 11.41
N LEU A 96 3.05 7.80 11.50
CA LEU A 96 3.79 8.51 10.46
C LEU A 96 3.88 7.66 9.19
N ILE A 97 4.29 6.39 9.30
CA ILE A 97 4.36 5.44 8.20
C ILE A 97 2.99 5.28 7.54
N THR A 98 1.95 5.04 8.35
CA THR A 98 0.57 4.89 7.86
C THR A 98 0.12 6.12 7.06
N THR A 99 0.43 7.31 7.56
CA THR A 99 0.08 8.57 6.91
C THR A 99 0.80 8.74 5.57
N TYR A 100 2.12 8.52 5.54
CA TYR A 100 2.92 8.65 4.33
C TYR A 100 2.53 7.64 3.25
N TYR A 101 2.38 6.36 3.61
CA TYR A 101 1.92 5.32 2.68
C TYR A 101 0.54 5.65 2.12
N GLY A 102 -0.39 6.07 3.00
CA GLY A 102 -1.73 6.46 2.56
C GLY A 102 -1.70 7.65 1.60
N ASN A 103 -0.86 8.64 1.85
CA ASN A 103 -0.69 9.80 0.97
C ASN A 103 -0.08 9.40 -0.38
N ALA A 104 0.97 8.57 -0.38
CA ALA A 104 1.61 8.07 -1.60
C ALA A 104 0.60 7.38 -2.53
N ILE A 105 -0.26 6.51 -1.99
CA ILE A 105 -1.31 5.83 -2.77
C ILE A 105 -2.37 6.84 -3.24
N ARG A 106 -2.85 7.73 -2.35
CA ARG A 106 -3.92 8.68 -2.67
C ARG A 106 -3.52 9.69 -3.74
N GLN A 107 -2.26 10.12 -3.76
CA GLN A 107 -1.75 11.12 -4.70
C GLN A 107 -1.40 10.52 -6.07
N ASN A 108 -1.10 9.22 -6.15
CA ASN A 108 -0.63 8.57 -7.37
C ASN A 108 -1.60 7.51 -7.91
N LYS A 109 -2.92 7.69 -7.74
CA LYS A 109 -3.94 6.68 -8.10
C LYS A 109 -3.95 6.31 -9.58
N THR A 110 -3.60 7.25 -10.45
CA THR A 110 -3.66 7.10 -11.91
C THR A 110 -2.39 6.50 -12.49
N CYS A 111 -1.30 6.41 -11.71
CA CYS A 111 0.00 5.97 -12.20
C CYS A 111 0.64 4.96 -11.26
N LEU A 112 0.69 3.68 -11.68
CA LEU A 112 1.30 2.62 -10.88
C LEU A 112 2.80 2.83 -10.68
N SER A 113 3.50 3.34 -11.69
CA SER A 113 4.94 3.64 -11.62
C SER A 113 5.22 4.71 -10.55
N ASP A 114 4.49 5.82 -10.61
CA ASP A 114 4.67 6.92 -9.66
C ASP A 114 4.21 6.53 -8.25
N MET A 115 3.15 5.72 -8.14
CA MET A 115 2.74 5.14 -6.85
C MET A 115 3.84 4.28 -6.25
N ARG A 116 4.49 3.41 -7.04
CA ARG A 116 5.62 2.59 -6.57
C ARG A 116 6.78 3.48 -6.14
N LYS A 117 7.17 4.48 -6.94
CA LYS A 117 8.22 5.44 -6.58
C LYS A 117 7.89 6.14 -5.26
N ALA A 118 6.68 6.66 -5.12
CA ALA A 118 6.22 7.36 -3.92
C ALA A 118 6.20 6.45 -2.69
N VAL A 119 5.80 5.18 -2.83
CA VAL A 119 5.86 4.18 -1.75
C VAL A 119 7.30 3.89 -1.33
N TRP A 120 8.20 3.68 -2.30
CA TRP A 120 9.64 3.49 -2.00
C TRP A 120 10.24 4.71 -1.32
N ALA A 121 9.87 5.92 -1.72
CA ALA A 121 10.30 7.15 -1.08
C ALA A 121 10.05 7.16 0.43
N VAL A 122 8.90 6.64 0.87
CA VAL A 122 8.57 6.50 2.29
C VAL A 122 9.56 5.55 2.97
N SER A 123 9.78 4.35 2.41
CA SER A 123 10.70 3.36 2.99
C SER A 123 12.14 3.88 3.10
N PHE A 124 12.66 4.50 2.04
CA PHE A 124 14.01 5.07 2.03
C PHE A 124 14.13 6.24 3.01
N HIS A 125 13.12 7.11 3.08
CA HIS A 125 13.12 8.22 4.03
C HIS A 125 13.17 7.74 5.49
N ILE A 126 12.42 6.70 5.85
CA ILE A 126 12.41 6.14 7.20
C ILE A 126 13.75 5.48 7.56
N ARG A 127 14.41 4.87 6.59
CA ARG A 127 15.72 4.21 6.77
C ARG A 127 16.88 5.21 6.80
N SER A 128 16.69 6.39 6.22
CA SER A 128 17.69 7.46 6.16
C SER A 128 18.24 7.81 7.54
N ASN A 129 19.54 8.03 7.61
CA ASN A 129 20.24 8.50 8.81
C ASN A 129 21.34 9.49 8.39
N ASP A 130 22.05 10.05 9.36
CA ASP A 130 23.05 11.10 9.12
C ASP A 130 24.27 10.60 8.32
N GLU A 131 24.60 9.30 8.41
CA GLU A 131 25.70 8.67 7.66
C GLU A 131 25.26 8.24 6.25
N GLU A 132 24.01 7.81 6.10
CA GLU A 132 23.40 7.36 4.85
C GLU A 132 22.12 8.15 4.55
N PRO A 133 22.22 9.35 3.93
CA PRO A 133 21.07 10.16 3.58
C PRO A 133 20.34 9.57 2.35
N LEU A 134 19.16 9.01 2.57
CA LEU A 134 18.36 8.28 1.58
C LEU A 134 17.12 9.08 1.15
N HIS A 135 17.34 10.30 0.66
CA HIS A 135 16.27 11.22 0.29
C HIS A 135 16.03 11.33 -1.24
N SER A 136 16.78 10.59 -2.06
CA SER A 136 16.73 10.67 -3.53
C SER A 136 15.34 10.39 -4.13
N PHE A 137 14.53 9.55 -3.49
CA PHE A 137 13.17 9.24 -3.94
C PHE A 137 12.10 10.19 -3.40
N CYS A 138 12.44 11.02 -2.40
CA CYS A 138 11.49 11.97 -1.82
C CYS A 138 11.12 13.06 -2.85
N PRO A 139 9.89 13.59 -2.82
CA PRO A 139 9.51 14.69 -3.70
C PRO A 139 10.43 15.89 -3.47
N VAL A 140 10.77 16.60 -4.54
CA VAL A 140 11.59 17.81 -4.50
C VAL A 140 10.69 19.05 -4.45
N GLY A 141 11.16 20.14 -3.85
CA GLY A 141 10.46 21.41 -3.85
C GLY A 141 10.02 21.88 -2.46
N PRO A 142 9.60 23.15 -2.32
CA PRO A 142 9.24 23.75 -1.04
C PRO A 142 8.03 23.08 -0.37
N ASN A 143 7.18 22.43 -1.18
CA ASN A 143 6.02 21.68 -0.70
C ASN A 143 6.33 20.21 -0.40
N SER A 144 7.60 19.80 -0.47
CA SER A 144 8.01 18.45 -0.11
C SER A 144 7.75 18.19 1.37
N TRP A 145 7.18 17.03 1.66
CA TRP A 145 7.09 16.54 3.03
C TRP A 145 8.45 16.11 3.59
N CYS A 146 9.44 15.89 2.72
CA CYS A 146 10.81 15.61 3.12
C CYS A 146 11.55 16.93 3.39
N LYS A 147 11.86 17.19 4.67
CA LYS A 147 12.54 18.42 5.09
C LYS A 147 13.87 18.65 4.37
N TYR A 148 14.64 17.59 4.17
CA TYR A 148 15.89 17.64 3.41
C TYR A 148 15.62 18.19 2.00
N GLN A 149 14.73 17.54 1.24
CA GLN A 149 14.42 17.97 -0.13
C GLN A 149 13.71 19.34 -0.21
N SER A 150 12.96 19.74 0.82
CA SER A 150 12.38 21.09 0.87
C SER A 150 13.43 22.19 1.05
N GLN A 151 14.58 21.86 1.66
CA GLN A 151 15.66 22.80 1.95
C GLN A 151 16.77 22.81 0.89
N VAL A 152 16.95 21.70 0.15
CA VAL A 152 17.92 21.62 -0.97
C VAL A 152 17.62 22.64 -2.08
N VAL A 153 16.37 23.14 -2.16
CA VAL A 153 15.93 24.15 -3.15
C VAL A 153 16.67 25.50 -3.00
N GLU A 154 17.33 25.76 -1.86
CA GLU A 154 18.09 26.99 -1.65
C GLU A 154 19.55 26.94 -2.19
N GLY A 155 20.00 25.80 -2.73
CA GLY A 155 21.34 25.65 -3.29
C GLY A 155 21.45 24.52 -4.32
N SER A 156 21.22 24.85 -5.60
CA SER A 156 21.75 24.21 -6.81
C SER A 156 22.07 22.70 -6.77
N VAL A 157 21.19 21.84 -7.30
CA VAL A 157 21.56 20.59 -8.00
C VAL A 157 20.53 20.30 -9.10
N GLU A 158 21.04 19.92 -10.28
CA GLU A 158 20.30 19.67 -11.51
C GLU A 158 19.10 18.71 -11.35
N ILE A 159 17.99 19.13 -11.94
CA ILE A 159 16.72 18.43 -11.99
C ILE A 159 16.88 17.23 -12.92
N LEU A 160 17.02 16.03 -12.36
CA LEU A 160 16.69 14.82 -13.12
C LEU A 160 15.17 14.69 -13.14
N ASP A 161 14.57 15.37 -14.13
CA ASP A 161 13.22 15.10 -14.59
C ASP A 161 13.19 13.65 -15.10
N THR A 162 12.93 12.70 -14.19
CA THR A 162 12.71 11.31 -14.58
C THR A 162 11.32 11.19 -15.16
N VAL A 163 11.24 11.52 -16.46
CA VAL A 163 10.26 11.08 -17.46
C VAL A 163 9.03 10.43 -16.83
N THR A 164 7.97 11.21 -16.73
CA THR A 164 6.60 10.79 -16.43
C THR A 164 6.12 9.85 -17.54
N ASN A 165 6.47 8.58 -17.44
CA ASN A 165 5.98 7.54 -18.36
C ASN A 165 4.60 7.02 -17.93
N CYS A 166 3.67 7.96 -17.69
CA CYS A 166 2.27 7.67 -17.35
C CYS A 166 1.29 8.36 -18.32
N GLN A 167 1.76 8.61 -19.54
CA GLN A 167 0.87 8.65 -20.70
C GLN A 167 0.95 7.28 -21.37
N LEU A 168 -0.22 6.73 -21.72
CA LEU A 168 -0.49 5.42 -22.33
C LEU A 168 -0.83 4.29 -21.34
N GLN A 169 -2.09 4.27 -20.93
CA GLN A 169 -2.98 3.11 -21.11
C GLN A 169 -4.44 3.54 -21.10
#